data_AF-A0A9E3AEE8-F1
#
_entry.id   AF-A0A9E3AEE8-F1
#
_cell.length_a   1.000
_cell.length_b   1.000
_cell.length_c   1.000
_cell.angle_alpha   90.00
_cell.angle_beta   90.00
_cell.angle_gamma   90.00
#
_symmetry.space_group_name_H-M   'P 1'
#
loop_
_entity.id
_entity.type
_entity.pdbx_description
1 polymer ?
#
loop_
_entity_poly.entity_id
_entity_poly.type
_entity_poly.pdbx_seq_one_letter_code
_entity_poly.pdbx_strand_id
1 'polypeptide(L)'
;MSAGDGFTRQLAAIKAYAAAHNIKIVKTFREEGVSGATELENRPALMELLEALAGNGTKLVLIEKLDRLARDLMVQETIIGDLRKKGFELISVSEPDLLQRDPTRVLMRQVFGAIAQYEKAMIVAKLRGARERIKAKAGRCEGRKPYGFFAGEAETLQRIQELRSERLGFDRIAKRLNTEGFSARTGGRWHGLVVNRILSRSNA
;
A
#
# COMPACT_ATOMS: atom_id res chain seq x y z
N MET A 1 35.49 -31.03 -8.37
CA MET A 1 36.33 -30.46 -7.29
C MET A 1 35.48 -29.51 -6.44
N SER A 2 35.44 -29.80 -5.14
CA SER A 2 34.98 -28.96 -4.01
C SER A 2 33.54 -28.37 -4.01
N ALA A 3 32.55 -29.19 -3.65
CA ALA A 3 31.22 -28.70 -3.23
C ALA A 3 31.15 -28.28 -1.73
N GLY A 4 32.25 -28.40 -0.99
CA GLY A 4 32.28 -28.20 0.48
C GLY A 4 33.04 -26.95 0.96
N ASP A 5 33.96 -26.40 0.18
CA ASP A 5 34.82 -25.27 0.64
C ASP A 5 34.10 -23.91 0.53
N GLY A 6 33.20 -23.77 -0.44
CA GLY A 6 32.53 -22.51 -0.72
C GLY A 6 31.74 -21.94 0.45
N PHE A 7 31.04 -22.78 1.22
CA PHE A 7 30.25 -22.33 2.37
C PHE A 7 31.16 -22.01 3.58
N THR A 8 32.15 -22.86 3.84
CA THR A 8 33.14 -22.64 4.90
C THR A 8 33.85 -21.31 4.71
N ARG A 9 34.31 -21.02 3.49
CA ARG A 9 34.92 -19.74 3.12
C ARG A 9 33.98 -18.55 3.33
N GLN A 10 32.72 -18.67 2.89
CA GLN A 10 31.71 -17.61 3.05
C GLN A 10 31.45 -17.31 4.52
N LEU A 11 31.24 -18.34 5.33
CA LEU A 11 30.96 -18.18 6.76
C LEU A 11 32.18 -17.61 7.50
N ALA A 12 33.40 -18.01 7.13
CA ALA A 12 34.62 -17.45 7.69
C ALA A 12 34.73 -15.94 7.41
N ALA A 13 34.47 -15.51 6.17
CA ALA A 13 34.48 -14.09 5.80
C ALA A 13 33.43 -13.28 6.59
N ILE A 14 32.20 -13.80 6.72
CA ILE A 14 31.13 -13.15 7.49
C ILE A 14 31.51 -13.05 8.97
N LYS A 15 32.03 -14.13 9.57
CA LYS A 15 32.47 -14.13 10.97
C LYS A 15 33.61 -13.15 11.23
N ALA A 16 34.59 -13.09 10.34
CA ALA A 16 35.71 -12.17 10.45
C ALA A 16 35.24 -10.70 10.41
N TYR A 17 34.35 -10.38 9.46
CA TYR A 17 33.76 -9.04 9.36
C TYR A 17 32.93 -8.70 10.60
N ALA A 18 32.10 -9.63 11.06
CA ALA A 18 31.26 -9.43 12.23
C ALA A 18 32.09 -9.17 13.49
N ALA A 19 33.17 -9.93 13.69
CA ALA A 19 34.10 -9.73 14.79
C ALA A 19 34.79 -8.34 14.72
N ALA A 20 35.26 -7.95 13.53
CA ALA A 20 35.93 -6.66 13.33
C ALA A 20 35.02 -5.45 13.59
N HIS A 21 33.70 -5.61 13.41
CA HIS A 21 32.71 -4.53 13.55
C HIS A 21 31.85 -4.66 14.82
N ASN A 22 32.21 -5.53 15.76
CA ASN A 22 31.43 -5.80 16.98
C ASN A 22 29.97 -6.20 16.72
N ILE A 23 29.71 -6.93 15.63
CA ILE A 23 28.39 -7.43 15.26
C ILE A 23 28.20 -8.84 15.82
N LYS A 24 27.14 -9.06 16.59
CA LYS A 24 26.76 -10.39 17.10
C LYS A 24 25.93 -11.13 16.06
N ILE A 25 26.43 -12.29 15.59
CA ILE A 25 25.67 -13.20 14.73
C ILE A 25 24.68 -13.98 15.61
N VAL A 26 23.37 -13.75 15.40
CA VAL A 26 22.30 -14.40 16.19
C VAL A 26 21.80 -15.70 15.55
N LYS A 27 21.82 -15.79 14.22
CA LYS A 27 21.40 -16.97 13.45
C LYS A 27 22.13 -16.95 12.11
N THR A 28 22.47 -18.14 11.61
CA THR A 28 23.04 -18.31 10.27
C THR A 28 22.04 -19.05 9.42
N PHE A 29 21.84 -18.59 8.19
CA PHE A 29 20.99 -19.23 7.20
C PHE A 29 21.85 -19.72 6.04
N ARG A 30 21.54 -20.91 5.52
CA ARG A 30 22.28 -21.55 4.44
C ARG A 30 21.31 -22.03 3.38
N GLU A 31 21.51 -21.55 2.17
CA GLU A 31 20.81 -22.06 0.99
C GLU A 31 21.65 -23.22 0.40
N GLU A 32 21.16 -24.45 0.47
CA GLU A 32 21.84 -25.64 -0.09
C GLU A 32 21.27 -26.00 -1.47
N GLY A 33 22.14 -26.23 -2.45
CA GLY A 33 21.72 -26.74 -3.77
C GLY A 33 21.03 -25.73 -4.69
N VAL A 34 20.83 -24.49 -4.24
CA VAL A 34 20.15 -23.44 -5.01
C VAL A 34 21.17 -22.37 -5.45
N SER A 35 21.19 -22.10 -6.76
CA SER A 35 22.04 -21.05 -7.34
C SER A 35 21.50 -19.67 -6.99
N GLY A 36 22.37 -18.66 -6.88
CA GLY A 36 21.94 -17.24 -6.81
C GLY A 36 21.20 -16.75 -8.07
N ALA A 37 21.04 -17.59 -9.09
CA ALA A 37 20.19 -17.33 -10.25
C ALA A 37 18.72 -17.76 -10.05
N THR A 38 18.42 -18.55 -9.01
CA THR A 38 17.09 -19.08 -8.78
C THR A 38 16.15 -18.00 -8.22
N GLU A 39 14.92 -17.97 -8.73
CA GLU A 39 13.85 -17.06 -8.27
C GLU A 39 13.63 -17.12 -6.76
N LEU A 40 13.19 -16.00 -6.19
CA LEU A 40 13.08 -15.80 -4.75
C LEU A 40 12.17 -16.82 -4.05
N GLU A 41 11.13 -17.29 -4.74
CA GLU A 41 10.14 -18.26 -4.24
C GLU A 41 10.74 -19.67 -4.04
N ASN A 42 11.84 -19.96 -4.71
CA ASN A 42 12.54 -21.24 -4.63
C ASN A 42 13.76 -21.16 -3.68
N ARG A 43 13.74 -20.22 -2.74
CA ARG A 43 14.82 -19.95 -1.78
C ARG A 43 14.34 -20.04 -0.33
N PRO A 44 14.13 -21.26 0.20
CA PRO A 44 13.61 -21.47 1.54
C PRO A 44 14.45 -20.79 2.62
N ALA A 45 15.78 -20.81 2.53
CA ALA A 45 16.62 -20.18 3.56
C ALA A 45 16.50 -18.64 3.56
N LEU A 46 16.29 -18.03 2.38
CA LEU A 46 16.02 -16.59 2.27
C LEU A 46 14.64 -16.24 2.86
N MET A 47 13.62 -17.06 2.64
CA MET A 47 12.30 -16.85 3.24
C MET A 47 12.35 -16.95 4.78
N GLU A 48 13.00 -17.99 5.32
CA GLU A 48 13.21 -18.13 6.77
C GLU A 48 13.97 -16.94 7.37
N LEU A 49 14.95 -16.39 6.63
CA LEU A 49 15.66 -15.19 7.04
C LEU A 49 14.72 -13.99 7.14
N LEU A 50 13.86 -13.78 6.14
CA LEU A 50 12.89 -12.68 6.14
C LEU A 50 11.87 -12.82 7.29
N GLU A 51 11.42 -14.03 7.59
CA GLU A 51 10.54 -14.30 8.73
C GLU A 51 11.23 -14.05 10.07
N ALA A 52 12.47 -14.52 10.24
CA ALA A 52 13.24 -14.29 11.46
C ALA A 52 13.53 -12.80 11.72
N LEU A 53 13.76 -12.03 10.65
CA LEU A 53 13.92 -10.58 10.74
C LEU A 53 12.65 -9.87 11.21
N ALA A 54 11.46 -10.38 10.84
CA ALA A 54 10.19 -9.82 11.28
C ALA A 54 9.90 -10.07 12.78
N GLY A 55 10.40 -11.19 13.34
CA GLY A 55 10.09 -11.60 14.72
C GLY A 55 11.08 -11.14 15.79
N ASN A 56 12.37 -10.99 15.47
CA ASN A 56 13.43 -11.05 16.49
C ASN A 56 14.10 -9.69 16.80
N GLY A 57 13.55 -8.57 16.31
CA GLY A 57 14.12 -7.22 16.49
C GLY A 57 15.49 -7.00 15.82
N THR A 58 16.02 -8.01 15.14
CA THR A 58 17.26 -7.95 14.37
C THR A 58 16.99 -7.23 13.06
N LYS A 59 17.80 -6.22 12.73
CA LYS A 59 17.63 -5.43 11.51
C LYS A 59 18.75 -5.59 10.49
N LEU A 60 19.85 -6.24 10.87
CA LEU A 60 21.05 -6.34 10.03
C LEU A 60 21.21 -7.75 9.45
N VAL A 61 21.40 -7.81 8.14
CA VAL A 61 21.72 -9.01 7.37
C VAL A 61 23.14 -8.90 6.82
N LEU A 62 23.97 -9.90 7.08
CA LEU A 62 25.29 -10.03 6.48
C LEU A 62 25.27 -11.11 5.40
N ILE A 63 25.81 -10.78 4.22
CA ILE A 63 26.06 -11.73 3.13
C ILE A 63 27.53 -11.64 2.69
N GLU A 64 28.07 -12.69 2.08
CA GLU A 64 29.45 -12.65 1.56
C GLU A 64 29.59 -11.58 0.47
N LYS A 65 28.81 -11.74 -0.60
CA LYS A 65 28.82 -10.95 -1.85
C LYS A 65 27.40 -10.78 -2.36
N LEU A 66 27.17 -9.76 -3.18
CA LEU A 66 25.82 -9.46 -3.73
C LEU A 66 25.30 -10.56 -4.67
N ASP A 67 26.20 -11.30 -5.30
CA ASP A 67 25.86 -12.46 -6.14
C ASP A 67 25.19 -13.62 -5.35
N ARG A 68 25.32 -13.64 -4.02
CA ARG A 68 24.59 -14.57 -3.13
C ARG A 68 23.13 -14.16 -2.96
N LEU A 69 22.79 -12.89 -3.21
CA LEU A 69 21.42 -12.39 -3.15
C LEU A 69 20.70 -12.60 -4.49
N ALA A 70 21.33 -12.26 -5.60
CA ALA A 70 20.87 -12.61 -6.94
C ALA A 70 22.01 -12.42 -7.93
N ARG A 71 22.04 -13.10 -9.07
CA ARG A 71 23.00 -12.78 -10.14
C ARG A 71 22.62 -11.56 -10.96
N ASP A 72 21.32 -11.36 -11.15
CA ASP A 72 20.80 -10.24 -11.91
C ASP A 72 20.76 -8.96 -11.04
N LEU A 73 21.28 -7.86 -11.58
CA LEU A 73 21.38 -6.58 -10.86
C LEU A 73 20.01 -6.00 -10.49
N MET A 74 19.02 -6.12 -11.37
CA MET A 74 17.66 -5.62 -11.14
C MET A 74 16.97 -6.43 -10.04
N VAL A 75 17.14 -7.74 -10.05
CA VAL A 75 16.66 -8.62 -8.97
C VAL A 75 17.35 -8.27 -7.65
N GLN A 76 18.67 -8.06 -7.64
CA GLN A 76 19.38 -7.60 -6.44
C GLN A 76 18.79 -6.30 -5.89
N GLU A 77 18.65 -5.27 -6.72
CA GLU A 77 18.13 -3.95 -6.28
C GLU A 77 16.68 -4.01 -5.81
N THR A 78 15.86 -4.88 -6.41
CA THR A 78 14.49 -5.12 -5.94
C THR A 78 14.48 -5.67 -4.51
N ILE A 79 15.26 -6.72 -4.26
CA ILE A 79 15.34 -7.34 -2.93
C ILE A 79 15.91 -6.37 -1.90
N ILE A 80 16.97 -5.63 -2.25
CA ILE A 80 17.57 -4.60 -1.39
C ILE A 80 16.53 -3.51 -1.07
N GLY A 81 15.77 -3.06 -2.07
CA GLY A 81 14.72 -2.07 -1.91
C GLY A 81 13.63 -2.53 -0.95
N ASP A 82 13.19 -3.78 -1.06
CA ASP A 82 12.16 -4.36 -0.19
C ASP A 82 12.65 -4.58 1.25
N LEU A 83 13.90 -5.04 1.43
CA LEU A 83 14.53 -5.12 2.74
C LEU A 83 14.58 -3.73 3.40
N ARG A 84 15.01 -2.69 2.68
CA ARG A 84 15.07 -1.32 3.19
C ARG A 84 13.70 -0.76 3.57
N LYS A 85 12.68 -0.98 2.74
CA LYS A 85 11.30 -0.56 3.06
C LYS A 85 10.78 -1.18 4.35
N LYS A 86 11.20 -2.41 4.65
CA LYS A 86 10.86 -3.12 5.90
C LYS A 86 11.77 -2.72 7.08
N GLY A 87 12.71 -1.79 6.88
CA GLY A 87 13.63 -1.32 7.91
C GLY A 87 14.82 -2.23 8.17
N PHE A 88 15.13 -3.12 7.22
CA PHE A 88 16.30 -3.99 7.27
C PHE A 88 17.48 -3.38 6.53
N GLU A 89 18.66 -3.59 7.09
CA GLU A 89 19.95 -3.25 6.52
C GLU A 89 20.62 -4.52 6.00
N LEU A 90 21.19 -4.43 4.80
CA LEU A 90 21.97 -5.49 4.19
C LEU A 90 23.41 -4.98 4.04
N ILE A 91 24.38 -5.81 4.42
CA ILE A 91 25.81 -5.55 4.19
C ILE A 91 26.39 -6.76 3.44
N SER A 92 27.06 -6.48 2.32
CA SER A 92 28.00 -7.44 1.74
C SER A 92 29.36 -7.24 2.40
N VAL A 93 29.89 -8.28 3.03
CA VAL A 93 31.16 -8.19 3.78
C VAL A 93 32.39 -8.11 2.88
N SER A 94 32.29 -8.60 1.64
CA SER A 94 33.34 -8.44 0.62
C SER A 94 33.20 -7.14 -0.17
N GLU A 95 32.02 -6.53 -0.15
CA GLU A 95 31.63 -5.41 -1.00
C GLU A 95 30.85 -4.33 -0.21
N PRO A 96 31.36 -3.84 0.94
CA PRO A 96 30.58 -2.98 1.83
C PRO A 96 30.15 -1.65 1.19
N ASP A 97 30.99 -1.08 0.33
CA ASP A 97 30.74 0.21 -0.34
C ASP A 97 29.73 0.11 -1.49
N LEU A 98 29.57 -1.07 -2.10
CA LEU A 98 28.71 -1.26 -3.27
C LEU A 98 27.24 -0.95 -2.95
N LEU A 99 26.78 -1.17 -1.72
CA LEU A 99 25.38 -0.90 -1.35
C LEU A 99 25.09 0.58 -1.04
N GLN A 100 26.12 1.35 -0.69
CA GLN A 100 25.98 2.72 -0.19
C GLN A 100 26.37 3.79 -1.22
N ARG A 101 27.46 3.60 -1.97
CA ARG A 101 28.09 4.69 -2.75
C ARG A 101 28.28 4.39 -4.24
N ASP A 102 27.89 3.21 -4.70
CA ASP A 102 28.06 2.83 -6.11
C ASP A 102 27.19 3.70 -7.05
N PRO A 103 27.80 4.48 -7.98
CA PRO A 103 27.06 5.36 -8.88
C PRO A 103 26.07 4.61 -9.78
N THR A 104 26.41 3.40 -10.21
CA THR A 104 25.55 2.57 -11.07
C THR A 104 24.26 2.18 -10.35
N ARG A 105 24.36 1.71 -9.10
CA ARG A 105 23.19 1.39 -8.26
C ARG A 105 22.39 2.63 -7.89
N VAL A 106 23.04 3.78 -7.66
CA VAL A 106 22.34 5.06 -7.44
C VAL A 106 21.49 5.42 -8.67
N LEU A 107 22.07 5.35 -9.88
CA LEU A 107 21.35 5.60 -11.13
C LEU A 107 20.17 4.64 -11.31
N MET A 108 20.39 3.34 -11.11
CA MET A 108 19.33 2.33 -11.25
C MET A 108 18.16 2.58 -10.29
N ARG A 109 18.45 2.93 -9.03
CA ARG A 109 17.42 3.30 -8.04
C ARG A 109 16.61 4.52 -8.49
N GLN A 110 17.26 5.52 -9.07
CA GLN A 110 16.57 6.71 -9.60
C GLN A 110 15.67 6.36 -10.78
N VAL A 111 16.16 5.55 -11.72
CA VAL A 111 15.38 5.08 -12.88
C VAL A 111 14.16 4.27 -12.41
N PHE A 112 14.32 3.34 -11.47
CA PHE A 112 13.20 2.58 -10.93
C PHE A 112 12.21 3.45 -10.16
N GLY A 113 12.69 4.44 -9.41
CA GLY A 113 11.85 5.45 -8.78
C GLY A 113 11.00 6.20 -9.80
N ALA A 114 11.59 6.62 -10.92
CA ALA A 114 10.90 7.31 -12.00
C ALA A 114 9.85 6.40 -12.69
N ILE A 115 10.19 5.13 -12.95
CA ILE A 115 9.25 4.15 -13.53
C ILE A 115 8.06 3.93 -12.59
N ALA A 116 8.30 3.69 -11.30
CA ALA A 116 7.23 3.48 -10.32
C ALA A 116 6.30 4.71 -10.21
N GLN A 117 6.87 5.92 -10.28
CA GLN A 117 6.09 7.16 -10.31
C GLN A 117 5.23 7.26 -11.58
N TYR A 118 5.81 6.94 -12.74
CA TYR A 118 5.11 6.93 -14.02
C TYR A 118 3.95 5.93 -14.04
N GLU A 119 4.15 4.70 -13.59
CA GLU A 119 3.10 3.68 -13.51
C GLU A 119 1.93 4.12 -12.63
N LYS A 120 2.23 4.69 -11.45
CA LYS A 120 1.21 5.24 -10.56
C LYS A 120 0.43 6.37 -11.25
N ALA A 121 1.11 7.27 -11.94
CA ALA A 121 0.47 8.36 -12.68
C ALA A 121 -0.44 7.83 -13.80
N MET A 122 0.00 6.80 -14.53
CA MET A 122 -0.78 6.14 -15.57
C MET A 122 -2.05 5.47 -15.02
N ILE A 123 -1.97 4.79 -13.88
CA ILE A 123 -3.14 4.21 -13.20
C ILE A 123 -4.14 5.32 -12.83
N VAL A 124 -3.66 6.41 -12.23
CA VAL A 124 -4.51 7.56 -11.87
C VAL A 124 -5.17 8.17 -13.11
N ALA A 125 -4.43 8.37 -14.19
CA ALA A 125 -4.95 8.89 -15.45
C ALA A 125 -6.03 7.97 -16.04
N LYS A 126 -5.79 6.65 -16.05
CA LYS A 126 -6.75 5.64 -16.52
C LYS A 126 -8.05 5.66 -15.71
N LEU A 127 -7.95 5.70 -14.38
CA LEU A 127 -9.12 5.77 -13.49
C LEU A 127 -9.89 7.07 -13.68
N ARG A 128 -9.21 8.21 -13.85
CA ARG A 128 -9.85 9.49 -14.16
C ARG A 128 -10.66 9.41 -15.46
N GLY A 129 -10.05 8.93 -16.54
CA GLY A 129 -10.74 8.76 -17.83
C GLY A 129 -11.90 7.77 -17.77
N ALA A 130 -11.83 6.74 -16.93
CA ALA A 130 -12.98 5.85 -16.68
C ALA A 130 -14.14 6.58 -15.99
N ARG A 131 -13.85 7.37 -14.95
CA ARG A 131 -14.85 8.16 -14.21
C ARG A 131 -15.52 9.20 -15.11
N GLU A 132 -14.75 9.88 -15.95
CA GLU A 132 -15.25 10.88 -16.90
C GLU A 132 -16.21 10.24 -17.91
N ARG A 133 -15.87 9.07 -18.47
CA ARG A 133 -16.75 8.32 -19.37
C ARG A 133 -18.06 7.90 -18.72
N ILE A 134 -18.03 7.43 -17.48
CA ILE A 134 -19.24 7.08 -16.72
C ILE A 134 -20.09 8.32 -16.46
N LYS A 135 -19.46 9.43 -16.03
CA LYS A 135 -20.15 10.70 -15.80
C LYS A 135 -20.81 11.24 -17.07
N ALA A 136 -20.15 11.13 -18.22
CA ALA A 136 -20.72 11.55 -19.50
C ALA A 136 -21.95 10.71 -19.90
N LYS A 137 -21.95 9.40 -19.62
CA LYS A 137 -23.07 8.50 -19.95
C LYS A 137 -24.23 8.55 -18.95
N ALA A 138 -23.93 8.62 -17.65
CA ALA A 138 -24.90 8.46 -16.56
C ALA A 138 -25.11 9.75 -15.74
N GLY A 139 -24.56 10.88 -16.17
CA GLY A 139 -24.58 12.18 -15.47
C GLY A 139 -23.68 12.26 -14.22
N ARG A 140 -23.31 11.11 -13.63
CA ARG A 140 -22.49 11.01 -12.43
C ARG A 140 -21.66 9.72 -12.41
N CYS A 141 -20.49 9.77 -11.78
CA CYS A 141 -19.71 8.59 -11.46
C CYS A 141 -19.58 8.47 -9.93
N GLU A 142 -20.28 7.50 -9.34
CA GLU A 142 -20.25 7.20 -7.89
C GLU A 142 -20.45 8.43 -6.96
N GLY A 143 -20.18 8.30 -5.66
CA GLY A 143 -20.35 9.37 -4.66
C GLY A 143 -21.70 9.36 -3.90
N ARG A 144 -21.90 10.36 -3.03
CA ARG A 144 -23.07 10.46 -2.14
C ARG A 144 -24.36 10.53 -2.95
N LYS A 145 -25.18 9.47 -2.84
CA LYS A 145 -26.48 9.39 -3.52
C LYS A 145 -27.42 10.51 -3.04
N PRO A 146 -28.27 11.10 -3.90
CA PRO A 146 -29.30 12.05 -3.46
C PRO A 146 -30.25 11.39 -2.44
N TYR A 147 -30.95 12.20 -1.65
CA TYR A 147 -31.99 11.70 -0.75
C TYR A 147 -33.18 11.15 -1.56
N GLY A 148 -33.68 9.97 -1.20
CA GLY A 148 -34.69 9.24 -1.99
C GLY A 148 -34.10 8.12 -2.86
N PHE A 149 -32.78 7.92 -2.88
CA PHE A 149 -32.13 6.84 -3.65
C PHE A 149 -32.18 5.48 -2.93
N PHE A 150 -32.16 5.46 -1.59
CA PHE A 150 -32.19 4.21 -0.82
C PHE A 150 -33.62 3.81 -0.45
N ALA A 151 -33.84 2.51 -0.25
CA ALA A 151 -35.12 1.98 0.19
C ALA A 151 -35.57 2.64 1.52
N GLY A 152 -36.85 2.99 1.64
CA GLY A 152 -37.42 3.69 2.79
C GLY A 152 -37.30 5.22 2.75
N GLU A 153 -36.47 5.80 1.88
CA GLU A 153 -36.34 7.26 1.78
C GLU A 153 -37.42 7.90 0.89
N ALA A 154 -38.02 7.13 -0.01
CA ALA A 154 -39.02 7.62 -0.96
C ALA A 154 -40.26 8.18 -0.25
N GLU A 155 -40.77 7.46 0.75
CA GLU A 155 -41.90 7.89 1.57
C GLU A 155 -41.60 9.17 2.34
N THR A 156 -40.40 9.25 2.96
CA THR A 156 -39.99 10.44 3.69
C THR A 156 -39.81 11.65 2.75
N LEU A 157 -39.31 11.42 1.53
CA LEU A 157 -39.17 12.46 0.51
C LEU A 157 -40.53 12.97 0.04
N GLN A 158 -41.49 12.07 -0.18
CA GLN A 158 -42.87 12.44 -0.52
C GLN A 158 -43.49 13.29 0.60
N ARG A 159 -43.32 12.88 1.86
CA ARG A 159 -43.81 13.64 3.01
C ARG A 159 -43.19 15.03 3.11
N ILE A 160 -41.89 15.16 2.84
CA ILE A 160 -41.19 16.45 2.76
C ILE A 160 -41.82 17.35 1.68
N GLN A 161 -42.17 16.80 0.52
CA GLN A 161 -42.77 17.54 -0.59
C GLN A 161 -44.21 17.99 -0.28
N GLU A 162 -45.01 17.13 0.35
CA GLU A 162 -46.36 17.45 0.84
C GLU A 162 -46.34 18.63 1.82
N LEU A 163 -45.53 18.54 2.88
CA LEU A 163 -45.40 19.62 3.86
C LEU A 163 -44.88 20.92 3.22
N ARG A 164 -44.13 20.82 2.12
CA ARG A 164 -43.66 21.99 1.38
C ARG A 164 -44.75 22.62 0.52
N SER A 165 -45.67 21.83 -0.06
CA SER A 165 -46.79 22.35 -0.86
C SER A 165 -47.78 23.17 -0.01
N GLU A 166 -47.90 22.82 1.28
CA GLU A 166 -48.58 23.59 2.33
C GLU A 166 -47.84 24.91 2.72
N ARG A 167 -46.74 25.25 2.05
CA ARG A 167 -45.89 26.43 2.28
C ARG A 167 -45.21 26.49 3.65
N LEU A 168 -44.99 25.36 4.32
CA LEU A 168 -44.23 25.35 5.58
C LEU A 168 -42.76 25.74 5.33
N GLY A 169 -42.19 26.47 6.29
CA GLY A 169 -40.75 26.75 6.37
C GLY A 169 -39.95 25.51 6.75
N PHE A 170 -38.69 25.41 6.31
CA PHE A 170 -37.88 24.19 6.42
C PHE A 170 -37.69 23.66 7.85
N ASP A 171 -37.54 24.54 8.84
CA ASP A 171 -37.44 24.14 10.25
C ASP A 171 -38.77 23.58 10.79
N ARG A 172 -39.90 24.10 10.31
CA ARG A 172 -41.22 23.56 10.67
C ARG A 172 -41.43 22.17 10.05
N ILE A 173 -41.01 21.98 8.80
CA ILE A 173 -41.01 20.66 8.14
C ILE A 173 -40.17 19.67 8.95
N ALA A 174 -38.94 20.05 9.33
CA ALA A 174 -38.07 19.20 10.13
C ALA A 174 -38.69 18.85 11.50
N LYS A 175 -39.30 19.81 12.18
CA LYS A 175 -40.01 19.56 13.45
C LYS A 175 -41.17 18.59 13.26
N ARG A 176 -41.92 18.72 12.16
CA ARG A 176 -43.04 17.83 11.85
C ARG A 176 -42.57 16.39 11.59
N LEU A 177 -41.54 16.20 10.77
CA LEU A 177 -40.95 14.88 10.50
C LEU A 177 -40.46 14.19 11.77
N ASN A 178 -39.81 14.94 12.67
CA ASN A 178 -39.38 14.40 13.97
C ASN A 178 -40.56 13.99 14.87
N THR A 179 -41.66 14.74 14.81
CA THR A 179 -42.87 14.43 15.59
C THR A 179 -43.60 13.21 15.03
N GLU A 180 -43.56 13.03 13.70
CA GLU A 180 -44.15 11.90 12.97
C GLU A 180 -43.25 10.64 13.00
N GLY A 181 -42.08 10.69 13.62
CA GLY A 181 -41.19 9.53 13.81
C GLY A 181 -40.27 9.22 12.61
N PHE A 182 -40.21 10.09 11.59
CA PHE A 182 -39.29 9.90 10.47
C PHE A 182 -37.84 10.09 10.92
N SER A 183 -36.98 9.15 10.56
CA SER A 183 -35.54 9.22 10.83
C SER A 183 -34.77 9.77 9.63
N ALA A 184 -33.81 10.68 9.87
CA ALA A 184 -32.90 11.11 8.83
C ALA A 184 -31.96 9.97 8.40
N ARG A 185 -31.37 10.03 7.20
CA ARG A 185 -30.51 8.96 6.63
C ARG A 185 -29.46 8.39 7.59
N THR A 186 -28.88 9.22 8.43
CA THR A 186 -27.82 8.83 9.39
C THR A 186 -28.38 8.42 10.76
N GLY A 187 -29.67 8.12 10.88
CA GLY A 187 -30.31 7.65 12.12
C GLY A 187 -30.53 8.73 13.19
N GLY A 188 -30.58 10.00 12.79
CA GLY A 188 -30.76 11.14 13.71
C GLY A 188 -32.02 11.97 13.41
N ARG A 189 -32.23 13.02 14.21
CA ARG A 189 -33.33 13.97 14.01
C ARG A 189 -33.16 14.80 12.74
N TRP A 190 -34.28 15.22 12.17
CA TRP A 190 -34.36 16.19 11.09
C TRP A 190 -33.98 17.59 11.55
N HIS A 191 -33.22 18.26 10.69
CA HIS A 191 -32.85 19.66 10.81
C HIS A 191 -33.28 20.40 9.53
N GLY A 192 -33.79 21.63 9.64
CA GLY A 192 -34.30 22.39 8.49
C GLY A 192 -33.26 22.59 7.38
N LEU A 193 -31.97 22.71 7.73
CA LEU A 193 -30.86 22.77 6.76
C LEU A 193 -30.81 21.52 5.86
N VAL A 194 -31.07 20.33 6.40
CA VAL A 194 -31.07 19.08 5.63
C VAL A 194 -32.27 19.03 4.70
N VAL A 195 -33.45 19.44 5.19
CA VAL A 195 -34.68 19.55 4.38
C VAL A 195 -34.48 20.53 3.22
N ASN A 196 -33.92 21.72 3.49
CA ASN A 196 -33.61 22.70 2.47
C ASN A 196 -32.66 22.11 1.41
N ARG A 197 -31.56 21.47 1.82
CA ARG A 197 -30.60 20.84 0.89
C ARG A 197 -31.22 19.74 0.01
N ILE A 198 -32.24 19.03 0.51
CA ILE A 198 -32.95 18.01 -0.26
C ILE A 198 -33.85 18.69 -1.30
N LEU A 199 -34.70 19.63 -0.87
CA LEU A 199 -35.65 20.33 -1.74
C LEU A 199 -34.96 21.20 -2.81
N SER A 200 -33.87 21.89 -2.47
CA SER A 200 -33.11 22.70 -3.44
C SER A 200 -32.41 21.84 -4.50
N ARG A 201 -32.18 20.55 -4.23
CA ARG A 201 -31.59 19.62 -5.21
C ARG A 201 -32.61 18.91 -6.08
N SER A 202 -33.88 18.84 -5.66
CA SER A 202 -34.97 18.28 -6.47
C SER A 202 -35.51 19.26 -7.50
N ASN A 203 -35.26 20.57 -7.33
CA ASN A 203 -35.68 21.64 -8.25
C ASN A 203 -34.59 22.09 -9.24
N ALA A 204 -33.43 21.42 -9.26
CA ALA A 204 -32.28 21.73 -10.12
C ALA A 204 -31.96 20.53 -11.02
#